data_AF-A0A8U0TSF1-F1
#
_entry.id   AF-A0A8U0TSF1-F1
#
_cell.length_a   1.000
_cell.length_b   1.000
_cell.length_c   1.000
_cell.angle_alpha   90.00
_cell.angle_beta   90.00
_cell.angle_gamma   90.00
#
_symmetry.space_group_name_H-M   'P 1'
#
loop_
_entity.id
_entity.type
_entity.pdbx_description
1 polymer ?
#
loop_
_entity_poly.entity_id
_entity_poly.type
_entity_poly.pdbx_seq_one_letter_code
_entity_poly.pdbx_strand_id
1 'polypeptide(L)'
;MELTEYNLDSLPEMEHTANHLSSLKLNDSLSQLYTDLFSFKLHVDWMIDARVNMSLPVSPKTLEVAKGLHNLSSFCSTALQQIACTLPQISTPSFPTQLKAWDVALLSYEIPERLRFYCQWSTRVLLLLRSKVQRL
;
A
#
# COMPACT_ATOMS: atom_id res chain seq x y z
N MET A 1 -8.62 -14.09 -16.86
CA MET A 1 -8.45 -14.20 -15.40
C MET A 1 -8.46 -12.78 -14.90
N GLU A 2 -9.62 -12.33 -14.43
CA GLU A 2 -9.81 -10.95 -14.00
C GLU A 2 -9.24 -10.79 -12.58
N LEU A 3 -8.50 -9.71 -12.33
CA LEU A 3 -7.86 -9.46 -11.02
C LEU A 3 -8.87 -9.13 -9.91
N THR A 4 -10.12 -8.85 -10.29
CA THR A 4 -11.31 -8.68 -9.43
C THR A 4 -11.57 -9.93 -8.57
N GLU A 5 -11.32 -11.13 -9.10
CA GLU A 5 -11.48 -12.41 -8.37
C GLU A 5 -10.52 -12.54 -7.18
N TYR A 6 -9.42 -11.77 -7.18
CA TYR A 6 -8.40 -11.78 -6.11
C TYR A 6 -8.52 -10.59 -5.15
N ASN A 7 -9.55 -9.75 -5.31
CA ASN A 7 -9.81 -8.57 -4.50
C ASN A 7 -8.66 -7.53 -4.47
N LEU A 8 -7.89 -7.46 -5.57
CA LEU A 8 -6.83 -6.47 -5.73
C LEU A 8 -7.35 -5.05 -5.97
N ASP A 9 -8.65 -4.86 -6.14
CA ASP A 9 -9.30 -3.55 -6.26
C ASP A 9 -9.22 -2.75 -4.95
N SER A 10 -8.93 -3.43 -3.84
CA SER A 10 -8.64 -2.79 -2.55
C SER A 10 -7.19 -2.27 -2.43
N LEU A 11 -6.33 -2.57 -3.41
CA LEU A 11 -5.04 -1.89 -3.56
C LEU A 11 -5.26 -0.52 -4.22
N PRO A 12 -4.45 0.48 -3.87
CA PRO A 12 -4.65 1.83 -4.36
C PRO A 12 -4.45 1.94 -5.87
N GLU A 13 -5.43 2.54 -6.53
CA GLU A 13 -5.29 3.12 -7.85
C GLU A 13 -4.89 4.59 -7.71
N MET A 14 -3.93 5.04 -8.52
CA MET A 14 -3.38 6.39 -8.39
C MET A 14 -3.76 7.27 -9.57
N GLU A 15 -4.29 8.45 -9.26
CA GLU A 15 -4.51 9.49 -10.26
C GLU A 15 -3.21 10.24 -10.57
N HIS A 16 -2.73 10.13 -11.80
CA HIS A 16 -1.45 10.71 -12.22
C HIS A 16 -1.57 12.05 -12.97
N THR A 17 -2.72 12.73 -12.87
CA THR A 17 -2.95 13.96 -13.64
C THR A 17 -2.22 15.16 -13.02
N ALA A 18 -1.77 16.09 -13.86
CA ALA A 18 -1.15 17.34 -13.39
C ALA A 18 -2.11 18.17 -12.51
N ASN A 19 -3.42 18.13 -12.84
CA ASN A 19 -4.46 18.77 -12.05
C ASN A 19 -4.52 18.17 -10.64
N HIS A 20 -4.57 16.83 -10.53
CA HIS A 20 -4.55 16.13 -9.25
C HIS A 20 -3.33 16.53 -8.40
N LEU A 21 -2.13 16.50 -9.00
CA LEU A 21 -0.88 16.90 -8.33
C LEU A 21 -0.90 18.35 -7.80
N SER A 22 -1.49 19.27 -8.58
CA SER A 22 -1.57 20.67 -8.20
C SER A 22 -2.48 20.88 -6.99
N SER A 23 -3.56 20.09 -6.86
CA SER A 23 -4.54 20.17 -5.78
C SER A 23 -4.17 19.46 -4.48
N LEU A 24 -3.06 18.70 -4.46
CA LEU A 24 -2.65 17.93 -3.27
C LEU A 24 -2.48 18.81 -2.02
N LYS A 25 -3.13 18.39 -0.94
CA LYS A 25 -2.97 18.92 0.43
C LYS A 25 -2.21 17.92 1.29
N LEU A 26 -1.43 18.43 2.25
CA LEU A 26 -0.54 17.62 3.09
C LEU A 26 -1.32 16.58 3.92
N ASN A 27 -2.36 17.01 4.63
CA ASN A 27 -3.18 16.17 5.49
C ASN A 27 -3.89 15.05 4.69
N ASP A 28 -4.49 15.40 3.55
CA ASP A 28 -5.21 14.46 2.69
C ASP A 28 -4.22 13.45 2.09
N SER A 29 -3.05 13.91 1.64
CA SER A 29 -2.04 13.04 1.05
C SER A 29 -1.41 12.09 2.07
N LEU A 30 -1.14 12.55 3.30
CA LEU A 30 -0.63 11.70 4.38
C LEU A 30 -1.67 10.67 4.84
N SER A 31 -2.95 11.07 4.87
CA SER A 31 -4.07 10.18 5.19
C SER A 31 -4.20 9.07 4.14
N GLN A 32 -4.11 9.44 2.86
CA GLN A 32 -4.13 8.47 1.76
C GLN A 32 -2.90 7.54 1.83
N LEU A 33 -1.70 8.08 2.02
CA LEU A 33 -0.49 7.30 2.16
C LEU A 33 -0.58 6.27 3.29
N TYR A 34 -1.11 6.67 4.45
CA TYR A 34 -1.33 5.79 5.58
C TYR A 34 -2.24 4.61 5.22
N THR A 35 -3.43 4.88 4.66
CA THR A 35 -4.41 3.86 4.29
C THR A 35 -3.87 2.90 3.26
N ASP A 36 -3.21 3.42 2.23
CA ASP A 36 -2.69 2.66 1.09
C ASP A 36 -1.54 1.74 1.49
N LEU A 37 -0.58 2.24 2.27
CA LEU A 37 0.53 1.44 2.79
C LEU A 37 0.02 0.31 3.69
N PHE A 38 -1.02 0.58 4.48
CA PHE A 38 -1.64 -0.44 5.31
C PHE A 38 -2.39 -1.48 4.47
N SER A 39 -3.10 -1.06 3.40
CA SER A 39 -3.73 -1.99 2.46
C SER A 39 -2.70 -2.91 1.81
N PHE A 40 -1.58 -2.37 1.32
CA PHE A 40 -0.48 -3.21 0.82
C PHE A 40 0.04 -4.19 1.86
N LYS A 41 0.17 -3.76 3.13
CA LYS A 41 0.59 -4.64 4.22
C LYS A 41 -0.37 -5.82 4.38
N LEU A 42 -1.68 -5.56 4.41
CA LEU A 42 -2.69 -6.62 4.54
C LEU A 42 -2.59 -7.64 3.40
N HIS A 43 -2.38 -7.19 2.16
CA HIS A 43 -2.20 -8.08 1.01
C HIS A 43 -0.91 -8.90 1.09
N VAL A 44 0.20 -8.29 1.52
CA VAL A 44 1.48 -9.01 1.67
C VAL A 44 1.39 -10.04 2.80
N ASP A 45 0.77 -9.70 3.93
CA ASP A 45 0.55 -10.64 5.05
C ASP A 45 -0.34 -11.81 4.60
N TRP A 46 -1.44 -11.52 3.91
CA TRP A 46 -2.30 -12.56 3.33
C TRP A 46 -1.54 -13.50 2.38
N MET A 47 -0.65 -12.95 1.54
CA MET A 47 0.19 -13.75 0.65
C MET A 47 1.22 -14.61 1.39
N ILE A 48 1.75 -14.13 2.52
CA ILE A 48 2.61 -14.92 3.40
C ILE A 48 1.82 -16.09 3.98
N ASP A 49 0.63 -15.82 4.53
CA ASP A 49 -0.25 -16.84 5.12
C ASP A 49 -0.68 -17.89 4.09
N ALA A 50 -1.06 -17.47 2.88
CA ALA A 50 -1.43 -18.36 1.79
C ALA A 50 -0.27 -19.31 1.42
N ARG A 51 0.96 -18.82 1.37
CA ARG A 51 2.15 -19.63 1.11
C ARG A 51 2.40 -20.64 2.23
N VAL A 52 2.34 -20.20 3.48
CA VAL A 52 2.50 -21.08 4.65
C VAL A 52 1.46 -22.20 4.64
N ASN A 53 0.19 -21.87 4.42
CA ASN A 53 -0.91 -22.83 4.37
C ASN A 53 -0.74 -23.88 3.26
N MET A 54 -0.09 -23.52 2.15
CA MET A 54 0.22 -24.43 1.04
C MET A 54 1.58 -25.13 1.18
N SER A 55 2.30 -24.96 2.30
CA SER A 55 3.67 -25.43 2.46
C SER A 55 4.64 -24.94 1.37
N LEU A 56 4.38 -23.75 0.81
CA LEU A 56 5.24 -23.07 -0.15
C LEU A 56 6.28 -22.20 0.58
N PRO A 57 7.49 -22.04 0.02
CA PRO A 57 8.50 -21.20 0.64
C PRO A 57 8.07 -19.72 0.65
N VAL A 58 8.40 -19.05 1.75
CA VAL A 58 8.29 -17.59 1.91
C VAL A 58 9.70 -17.00 1.87
N SER A 59 9.93 -16.04 0.98
CA SER A 59 11.23 -15.39 0.88
C SER A 59 11.46 -14.47 2.08
N PRO A 60 12.68 -14.42 2.66
CA PRO A 60 13.04 -13.40 3.65
C PRO A 60 12.75 -11.98 3.18
N LYS A 61 12.94 -11.70 1.87
CA LYS A 61 12.63 -10.38 1.28
C LYS A 61 11.16 -10.00 1.41
N THR A 62 10.25 -10.97 1.30
CA THR A 62 8.81 -10.73 1.48
C THR A 62 8.50 -10.30 2.91
N LEU A 63 9.15 -10.93 3.89
CA LEU A 63 9.02 -10.54 5.31
C LEU A 63 9.60 -9.14 5.57
N GLU A 64 10.73 -8.80 4.93
CA GLU A 64 11.30 -7.45 5.00
C GLU A 64 10.37 -6.40 4.40
N VAL A 65 9.71 -6.70 3.29
CA VAL A 65 8.71 -5.81 2.68
C VAL A 65 7.52 -5.60 3.63
N ALA A 66 6.97 -6.66 4.23
CA ALA A 66 5.88 -6.55 5.20
C ALA A 66 6.26 -5.66 6.39
N LYS A 67 7.47 -5.84 6.92
CA LYS A 67 8.03 -5.00 8.00
C LYS A 67 8.22 -3.54 7.55
N GLY A 68 8.71 -3.33 6.33
CA GLY A 68 8.88 -2.01 5.74
C GLY A 68 7.55 -1.26 5.62
N LEU A 69 6.51 -1.92 5.10
CA LEU A 69 5.16 -1.38 5.00
C LEU A 69 4.59 -1.01 6.38
N HIS A 70 4.77 -1.88 7.37
CA HIS A 70 4.38 -1.59 8.75
C HIS A 70 5.05 -0.32 9.28
N ASN A 71 6.38 -0.22 9.15
CA ASN A 71 7.14 0.93 9.64
C ASN A 71 6.71 2.23 8.93
N LEU A 72 6.55 2.20 7.60
CA LEU A 72 6.12 3.37 6.83
C LEU A 72 4.70 3.81 7.21
N SER A 73 3.77 2.87 7.41
CA SER A 73 2.42 3.18 7.89
C SER A 73 2.45 3.82 9.29
N SER A 74 3.31 3.32 10.19
CA SER A 74 3.50 3.88 11.53
C SER A 74 4.07 5.31 11.48
N PHE A 75 5.01 5.57 10.58
CA PHE A 75 5.51 6.92 10.35
C PHE A 75 4.42 7.87 9.84
N CYS A 76 3.58 7.43 8.91
CA CYS A 76 2.45 8.23 8.43
C CYS A 76 1.45 8.53 9.55
N SER A 77 1.12 7.53 10.38
CA SER A 77 0.27 7.71 11.57
C SER A 77 0.85 8.74 12.54
N THR A 78 2.16 8.67 12.81
CA THR A 78 2.84 9.63 13.68
C THR A 78 2.79 11.04 13.09
N ALA A 79 3.05 11.18 11.78
CA ALA A 79 2.99 12.46 11.10
C ALA A 79 1.58 13.08 11.12
N LEU A 80 0.52 12.26 10.92
CA LEU A 80 -0.88 12.70 11.00
C LEU A 80 -1.23 13.21 12.40
N GLN A 81 -0.79 12.51 13.45
CA GLN A 81 -1.00 12.93 14.83
C GLN A 81 -0.30 14.26 15.14
N GLN A 82 0.92 14.48 14.62
CA GLN A 82 1.67 15.72 14.81
C GLN A 82 0.97 16.94 14.20
N ILE A 83 0.20 16.75 13.12
CA ILE A 83 -0.59 17.81 12.48
C ILE A 83 -2.05 17.84 12.96
N ALA A 84 -2.37 17.17 14.08
CA ALA A 84 -3.71 17.06 14.65
C ALA A 84 -4.77 16.54 13.65
N CYS A 85 -4.37 15.70 12.70
CA CYS A 85 -5.26 15.06 11.75
C CYS A 85 -5.75 13.71 12.30
N THR A 86 -7.04 13.44 12.13
CA THR A 86 -7.65 12.17 12.53
C THR A 86 -7.16 11.03 11.65
N LEU A 87 -6.80 9.90 12.27
CA LEU A 87 -6.37 8.72 11.53
C LEU A 87 -7.56 8.12 10.75
N PRO A 88 -7.41 7.86 9.44
CA PRO A 88 -8.44 7.17 8.67
C PRO A 88 -8.74 5.79 9.25
N GLN A 89 -10.02 5.38 9.17
CA GLN A 89 -10.39 4.00 9.46
C GLN A 89 -9.99 3.10 8.29
N ILE A 90 -9.36 1.96 8.60
CA ILE A 90 -8.95 0.99 7.60
C ILE A 90 -9.93 -0.17 7.62
N SER A 91 -10.47 -0.51 6.46
CA SER A 91 -11.26 -1.71 6.27
C SER A 91 -10.36 -2.85 5.78
N THR A 92 -10.43 -4.00 6.45
CA THR A 92 -9.72 -5.21 5.98
C THR A 92 -10.44 -5.80 4.78
N PRO A 93 -9.77 -6.02 3.64
CA PRO A 93 -10.37 -6.66 2.48
C PRO A 93 -10.81 -8.11 2.80
N SER A 94 -11.86 -8.57 2.13
CA SER A 94 -12.24 -9.99 2.18
C SER A 94 -11.35 -10.78 1.22
N PHE A 95 -10.32 -11.43 1.74
CA PHE A 95 -9.39 -12.19 0.91
C PHE A 95 -9.93 -13.56 0.52
N PRO A 96 -9.66 -14.04 -0.72
CA PRO A 96 -9.97 -15.41 -1.12
C PRO A 96 -9.33 -16.44 -0.18
N THR A 97 -10.13 -17.41 0.26
CA THR A 97 -9.68 -18.52 1.13
C THR A 97 -9.24 -19.75 0.34
N GLN A 98 -9.71 -19.88 -0.90
CA GLN A 98 -9.39 -20.99 -1.80
C GLN A 98 -8.51 -20.50 -2.94
N LEU A 99 -7.19 -20.50 -2.72
CA LEU A 99 -6.21 -20.25 -3.76
C LEU A 99 -5.60 -21.56 -4.24
N LYS A 100 -5.17 -21.60 -5.50
CA LYS A 100 -4.28 -22.64 -6.04
C LYS A 100 -2.85 -22.09 -6.06
N ALA A 101 -1.87 -22.99 -6.21
CA ALA A 101 -0.47 -22.61 -6.29
C ALA A 101 -0.18 -21.61 -7.44
N TRP A 102 -0.89 -21.72 -8.56
CA TRP A 102 -0.77 -20.78 -9.68
C TRP A 102 -1.29 -19.37 -9.33
N ASP A 103 -2.40 -19.28 -8.59
CA ASP A 103 -2.94 -17.99 -8.13
C ASP A 103 -1.92 -17.29 -7.22
N VAL A 104 -1.32 -18.05 -6.29
CA VAL A 104 -0.25 -17.54 -5.41
C VAL A 104 0.96 -17.08 -6.22
N ALA A 105 1.34 -17.81 -7.28
CA ALA A 105 2.45 -17.40 -8.14
C ALA A 105 2.17 -16.08 -8.86
N LEU A 106 0.97 -15.91 -9.43
CA LEU A 106 0.54 -14.68 -10.10
C LEU A 106 0.52 -13.49 -9.13
N LEU A 107 -0.11 -13.66 -7.97
CA LEU A 107 -0.26 -12.59 -6.97
C LEU A 107 1.08 -12.16 -6.37
N SER A 108 2.04 -13.09 -6.31
CA SER A 108 3.41 -12.79 -5.89
C SER A 108 4.20 -11.95 -6.89
N TYR A 109 3.69 -11.77 -8.10
CA TYR A 109 4.22 -10.82 -9.08
C TYR A 109 3.41 -9.51 -9.06
N GLU A 110 2.08 -9.61 -9.12
CA GLU A 110 1.20 -8.45 -9.26
C GLU A 110 1.25 -7.50 -8.05
N ILE A 111 1.18 -8.02 -6.81
CA ILE A 111 1.18 -7.19 -5.60
C ILE A 111 2.49 -6.39 -5.47
N PRO A 112 3.70 -7.01 -5.59
CA PRO A 112 4.95 -6.25 -5.57
C PRO A 112 5.09 -5.23 -6.71
N GLU A 113 4.62 -5.54 -7.93
CA GLU A 113 4.69 -4.59 -9.04
C GLU A 113 3.81 -3.36 -8.78
N ARG A 114 2.57 -3.55 -8.32
CA ARG A 114 1.70 -2.43 -7.89
C ARG A 114 2.34 -1.62 -6.76
N LEU A 115 2.92 -2.29 -5.77
CA LEU A 115 3.64 -1.61 -4.68
C LEU A 115 4.83 -0.80 -5.20
N ARG A 116 5.59 -1.33 -6.15
CA ARG A 116 6.73 -0.62 -6.76
C ARG A 116 6.28 0.68 -7.42
N PHE A 117 5.23 0.62 -8.24
CA PHE A 117 4.67 1.83 -8.87
C PHE A 117 4.13 2.81 -7.82
N TYR A 118 3.45 2.31 -6.78
CA TYR A 118 2.94 3.11 -5.69
C TYR A 118 4.04 3.85 -4.91
N CYS A 119 5.14 3.17 -4.56
CA CYS A 119 6.28 3.78 -3.89
C CYS A 119 6.94 4.87 -4.75
N GLN A 120 7.08 4.64 -6.06
CA GLN A 120 7.64 5.64 -6.98
C GLN A 120 6.77 6.90 -7.04
N TRP A 121 5.44 6.73 -7.09
CA TRP A 121 4.51 7.85 -7.14
C TRP A 121 4.44 8.61 -5.81
N SER A 122 4.25 7.91 -4.69
CA SER A 122 4.17 8.50 -3.36
C SER A 122 5.44 9.30 -3.02
N THR A 123 6.62 8.84 -3.48
CA THR A 123 7.86 9.61 -3.38
C THR A 123 7.76 10.97 -4.09
N ARG A 124 7.18 11.02 -5.30
CA ARG A 124 6.98 12.29 -6.03
C ARG A 124 5.99 13.20 -5.30
N VAL A 125 4.89 12.66 -4.79
CA VAL A 125 3.90 13.38 -4.00
C VAL A 125 4.55 14.03 -2.78
N LEU A 126 5.32 13.28 -2.00
CA LEU A 126 6.01 13.78 -0.81
C LEU A 126 7.03 14.88 -1.16
N LEU A 127 7.79 14.73 -2.25
CA LEU A 127 8.73 15.75 -2.70
C LEU A 127 8.03 17.05 -3.12
N LEU A 128 6.90 16.95 -3.82
CA LEU A 128 6.07 18.09 -4.21
C LEU A 128 5.51 18.80 -2.98
N LEU A 129 4.95 18.06 -2.03
CA LEU A 129 4.42 18.62 -0.78
C LEU A 129 5.51 19.32 0.03
N ARG A 130 6.70 18.71 0.16
CA ARG A 130 7.85 19.34 0.82
C ARG A 130 8.20 20.67 0.18
N SER A 131 8.22 20.74 -1.16
CA SER A 131 8.52 21.98 -1.89
C SER A 131 7.45 23.06 -1.68
N LYS A 132 6.18 22.68 -1.52
CA LYS A 132 5.08 23.60 -1.22
C LYS A 132 5.20 24.16 0.21
N VAL A 133 5.52 23.31 1.19
CA VAL A 133 5.69 23.72 2.59
C VAL A 133 6.88 24.66 2.78
N GLN A 134 7.99 24.43 2.07
CA GLN A 134 9.20 25.29 2.16
C GLN A 134 9.05 26.68 1.52
N ARG A 135 8.01 26.89 0.70
CA ARG A 135 7.72 28.17 0.04
C ARG A 135 6.72 29.04 0.80
N LEU A 136 6.15 28.49 1.88
CA LEU A 136 5.29 29.20 2.83
C LEU A 136 6.14 29.74 3.98
#